data_AF-A0AAV5MNT9-F1
#
_entry.id   AF-A0AAV5MNT9-F1
#
_cell.length_a   1.000
_cell.length_b   1.000
_cell.length_c   1.000
_cell.angle_alpha   90.00
_cell.angle_beta   90.00
_cell.angle_gamma   90.00
#
_symmetry.space_group_name_H-M   'P 1'
#
loop_
_entity.id
_entity.type
_entity.pdbx_description
1 polymer ?
#
loop_
_entity_poly.entity_id
_entity_poly.type
_entity_poly.pdbx_seq_one_letter_code
_entity_poly.pdbx_strand_id
1 'polypeptide(L)'
;MLTINIDKNTEKDLQLAVEAAAKLIAEEKLELVDFTSHVDVTTDPGHYVIFWEVSSQASEALLQECCNCLDRSFVDAGYVSSRKVKAIGPLELRVVQRGTFHKILEHYLGLGAAVSQFKTPRCVGATNNMVLQILCNNVAQCYFSTAFG
;
A
#
# COMPACT_ATOMS: atom_id res chain seq x y z
N MET A 1 -13.88 -22.61 7.28
CA MET A 1 -13.43 -21.41 6.54
C MET A 1 -11.99 -21.18 6.97
N LEU A 2 -11.02 -21.46 6.09
CA LEU A 2 -9.60 -21.29 6.41
C LEU A 2 -9.32 -19.80 6.44
N THR A 3 -9.15 -19.24 7.64
CA THR A 3 -8.78 -17.85 7.83
C THR A 3 -7.43 -17.63 7.15
N ILE A 4 -7.41 -16.90 6.04
CA ILE A 4 -6.17 -16.46 5.43
C ILE A 4 -5.51 -15.56 6.47
N ASN A 5 -4.36 -15.98 6.99
CA ASN A 5 -3.64 -15.24 8.02
C ASN A 5 -2.80 -14.14 7.33
N ILE A 6 -3.51 -13.18 6.71
CA ILE A 6 -2.96 -12.01 6.01
C ILE A 6 -2.33 -11.02 7.03
N ASP A 7 -2.34 -11.29 8.32
CA ASP A 7 -1.88 -10.35 9.35
C ASP A 7 -0.43 -10.56 9.82
N LYS A 8 0.28 -11.58 9.32
CA LYS A 8 1.63 -11.89 9.81
C LYS A 8 2.71 -10.87 9.41
N ASN A 9 2.48 -10.12 8.34
CA ASN A 9 3.42 -9.09 7.92
C ASN A 9 3.32 -7.90 8.87
N THR A 10 4.45 -7.55 9.46
CA THR A 10 4.56 -6.44 10.41
C THR A 10 4.62 -5.10 9.68
N GLU A 11 4.39 -4.01 10.41
CA GLU A 11 4.66 -2.66 9.90
C GLU A 11 6.12 -2.51 9.41
N LYS A 12 7.06 -3.23 10.05
CA LYS A 12 8.47 -3.25 9.64
C LYS A 12 8.67 -3.94 8.30
N ASP A 13 7.98 -5.05 8.04
CA ASP A 13 8.07 -5.75 6.75
C ASP A 13 7.52 -4.88 5.63
N LEU A 14 6.40 -4.21 5.87
CA LEU A 14 5.85 -3.22 4.95
C LEU A 14 6.82 -2.07 4.68
N GLN A 15 7.43 -1.51 5.73
CA GLN A 15 8.41 -0.44 5.61
C GLN A 15 9.60 -0.86 4.74
N LEU A 16 10.15 -2.06 4.96
CA LEU A 16 11.26 -2.60 4.17
C LEU A 16 10.86 -2.84 2.71
N ALA A 17 9.66 -3.34 2.46
CA ALA A 17 9.15 -3.54 1.10
C ALA A 17 9.00 -2.22 0.35
N VAL A 18 8.44 -1.20 1.02
CA VAL A 18 8.29 0.13 0.46
C VAL A 18 9.66 0.78 0.21
N GLU A 19 10.60 0.68 1.13
CA GLU A 19 11.98 1.17 0.93
C GLU A 19 12.68 0.49 -0.25
N ALA A 20 12.46 -0.80 -0.46
CA ALA A 20 13.01 -1.53 -1.60
C ALA A 20 12.43 -1.00 -2.92
N ALA A 21 11.10 -0.89 -3.01
CA ALA A 21 10.43 -0.43 -4.23
C ALA A 21 10.64 1.08 -4.49
N ALA A 22 10.77 1.91 -3.45
CA ALA A 22 10.98 3.34 -3.57
C ALA A 22 12.35 3.70 -4.17
N LYS A 23 13.34 2.80 -4.08
CA LYS A 23 14.64 2.97 -4.77
C LYS A 23 14.46 3.04 -6.30
N LEU A 24 13.52 2.28 -6.85
CA LEU A 24 13.25 2.26 -8.30
C LEU A 24 12.76 3.62 -8.78
N ILE A 25 11.85 4.26 -8.05
CA ILE A 25 11.36 5.60 -8.44
C ILE A 25 12.41 6.69 -8.18
N ALA A 26 13.28 6.51 -7.20
CA ALA A 26 14.37 7.43 -6.93
C ALA A 26 15.40 7.48 -8.08
N GLU A 27 15.61 6.38 -8.80
CA GLU A 27 16.47 6.35 -10.01
C GLU A 27 15.94 7.28 -11.11
N GLU A 28 14.62 7.50 -11.17
CA GLU A 28 13.95 8.42 -12.08
C GLU A 28 13.74 9.83 -11.49
N LYS A 29 14.43 10.16 -10.38
CA LYS A 29 14.33 11.43 -9.65
C LYS A 29 12.92 11.72 -9.14
N LEU A 30 12.15 10.68 -8.85
CA LEU A 30 10.85 10.76 -8.19
C LEU A 30 11.02 10.45 -6.70
N GLU A 31 10.09 10.94 -5.90
CA GLU A 31 10.10 10.75 -4.45
C GLU A 31 8.77 10.16 -4.01
N LEU A 32 8.83 9.19 -3.10
CA LEU A 32 7.65 8.72 -2.39
C LEU A 32 7.33 9.75 -1.30
N VAL A 33 6.20 10.45 -1.44
CA VAL A 33 5.76 11.50 -0.51
C VAL A 33 5.27 10.87 0.79
N ASP A 34 4.36 9.91 0.69
CA ASP A 34 3.90 9.11 1.82
C ASP A 34 3.24 7.81 1.32
N PHE A 35 2.97 6.89 2.24
CA PHE A 35 2.32 5.64 1.93
C PHE A 35 1.50 5.10 3.11
N THR A 36 0.56 4.22 2.79
CA THR A 36 -0.12 3.38 3.77
C THR A 36 -0.51 2.05 3.13
N SER A 37 -1.08 1.13 3.89
CA SER A 37 -1.57 -0.15 3.39
C SER A 37 -2.96 -0.47 3.94
N HIS A 38 -3.61 -1.42 3.28
CA HIS A 38 -4.88 -1.99 3.69
C HIS A 38 -4.91 -3.46 3.27
N VAL A 39 -5.64 -4.29 4.03
CA VAL A 39 -5.93 -5.66 3.62
C VAL A 39 -7.35 -5.69 3.06
N ASP A 40 -7.46 -5.87 1.75
CA ASP A 40 -8.75 -5.99 1.08
C ASP A 40 -9.22 -7.44 1.13
N VAL A 41 -10.27 -7.68 1.92
CA VAL A 41 -10.95 -8.97 2.06
C VAL A 41 -12.29 -9.00 1.34
N THR A 42 -12.61 -7.97 0.54
CA THR A 42 -13.81 -7.94 -0.29
C THR A 42 -13.66 -8.78 -1.56
N THR A 43 -12.41 -9.10 -1.94
CA THR A 43 -12.07 -10.04 -3.00
C THR A 43 -11.81 -11.44 -2.44
N ASP A 44 -11.96 -12.45 -3.29
CA ASP A 44 -11.57 -13.84 -2.98
C ASP A 44 -10.59 -14.36 -4.06
N PRO A 45 -9.32 -14.66 -3.69
CA PRO A 45 -8.71 -14.45 -2.38
C PRO A 45 -8.56 -12.96 -2.02
N GLY A 46 -8.51 -12.67 -0.72
CA GLY A 46 -8.14 -11.34 -0.22
C GLY A 46 -6.68 -11.01 -0.54
N HIS A 47 -6.33 -9.73 -0.57
CA HIS A 47 -5.00 -9.26 -0.97
C HIS A 47 -4.54 -8.00 -0.23
N TYR A 48 -3.25 -7.70 -0.31
CA TYR A 48 -2.69 -6.46 0.22
C TYR A 48 -2.85 -5.35 -0.80
N VAL A 49 -3.29 -4.19 -0.33
CA VAL A 49 -3.32 -2.94 -1.08
C VAL A 49 -2.32 -1.99 -0.44
N ILE A 50 -1.39 -1.46 -1.23
CA ILE A 50 -0.44 -0.45 -0.80
C ILE A 50 -0.77 0.84 -1.55
N PHE A 51 -1.02 1.91 -0.80
CA PHE A 51 -1.31 3.24 -1.34
C PHE A 51 -0.04 4.08 -1.33
N TRP A 52 0.33 4.63 -2.48
CA TRP A 52 1.49 5.51 -2.64
C TRP A 52 1.08 6.89 -3.14
N GLU A 53 1.56 7.95 -2.48
CA GLU A 53 1.58 9.29 -3.04
C GLU A 53 2.98 9.60 -3.55
N VAL A 54 3.12 9.94 -4.82
CA VAL A 54 4.43 10.19 -5.47
C VAL A 54 4.54 11.67 -5.84
N SER A 55 5.76 12.22 -5.81
CA SER A 55 6.02 13.65 -6.01
C SER A 55 5.62 14.17 -7.40
N SER A 56 5.65 13.31 -8.42
CA SER A 56 5.13 13.59 -9.76
C SER A 56 4.74 12.30 -10.48
N GLN A 57 4.31 12.41 -11.75
CA GLN A 57 3.80 11.28 -12.52
C GLN A 57 4.94 10.30 -12.89
N ALA A 58 4.81 9.04 -12.47
CA ALA A 58 5.68 7.95 -12.88
C ALA A 58 5.14 7.24 -14.13
N SER A 59 6.02 6.56 -14.87
CA SER A 59 5.60 5.71 -16.00
C SER A 59 4.89 4.44 -15.52
N GLU A 60 3.97 3.93 -16.32
CA GLU A 60 3.22 2.70 -15.98
C GLU A 60 4.15 1.49 -15.79
N ALA A 61 5.17 1.37 -16.64
CA ALA A 61 6.16 0.29 -16.54
C ALA A 61 6.95 0.35 -15.21
N LEU A 62 7.32 1.55 -14.77
CA LEU A 62 8.01 1.73 -13.50
C LEU A 62 7.11 1.38 -12.32
N LEU A 63 5.87 1.85 -12.32
CA LEU A 63 4.91 1.55 -11.24
C LEU A 63 4.53 0.08 -11.18
N GLN A 64 4.40 -0.58 -12.33
CA GLN A 64 4.22 -2.02 -12.39
C GLN A 64 5.42 -2.77 -11.79
N GLU A 65 6.65 -2.31 -12.05
CA GLU A 65 7.83 -2.91 -11.46
C GLU A 65 7.96 -2.60 -9.96
N CYS A 66 7.57 -1.41 -9.50
CA CYS A 66 7.42 -1.12 -8.07
C CYS A 66 6.42 -2.07 -7.40
N CYS A 67 5.26 -2.31 -8.03
CA CYS A 67 4.28 -3.26 -7.53
C CYS A 67 4.85 -4.69 -7.41
N ASN A 68 5.64 -5.12 -8.40
CA ASN A 68 6.32 -6.41 -8.36
C ASN A 68 7.43 -6.47 -7.31
N CYS A 69 8.16 -5.37 -7.13
CA CYS A 69 9.18 -5.24 -6.10
C CYS A 69 8.54 -5.34 -4.70
N LEU A 70 7.46 -4.61 -4.45
CA LEU A 70 6.68 -4.70 -3.21
C LEU A 70 6.27 -6.14 -2.89
N ASP A 71 5.68 -6.86 -3.85
CA ASP A 71 5.24 -8.25 -3.65
C ASP A 71 6.42 -9.18 -3.31
N ARG A 72 7.56 -9.04 -4.00
CA ARG A 72 8.76 -9.87 -3.75
C ARG A 72 9.49 -9.54 -2.46
N SER A 73 9.37 -8.31 -1.96
CA SER A 73 10.07 -7.85 -0.77
C SER A 73 9.47 -8.37 0.53
N PHE A 74 8.24 -8.87 0.52
CA PHE A 74 7.70 -9.64 1.64
C PHE A 74 8.36 -11.03 1.67
N VAL A 75 9.35 -11.18 2.55
CA VAL A 75 10.16 -12.40 2.68
C VAL A 75 9.58 -13.43 3.67
N ASP A 76 8.49 -13.10 4.36
CA ASP A 76 7.82 -14.05 5.25
C ASP A 76 7.40 -15.31 4.49
N ALA A 77 7.78 -16.48 5.02
CA ALA A 77 7.51 -17.75 4.36
C ALA A 77 6.01 -18.03 4.23
N GLY A 78 5.19 -17.56 5.17
CA GLY A 78 3.73 -17.66 5.13
C GLY A 78 3.14 -16.83 4.01
N TYR A 79 3.57 -15.58 3.85
CA TYR A 79 3.18 -14.72 2.74
C TYR A 79 3.56 -15.35 1.39
N VAL A 80 4.84 -15.69 1.21
CA VAL A 80 5.38 -16.22 -0.05
C VAL A 80 4.68 -17.53 -0.45
N SER A 81 4.50 -18.45 0.49
CA SER A 81 3.80 -19.71 0.21
C SER A 81 2.33 -19.48 -0.15
N SER A 82 1.64 -18.60 0.57
CA SER A 82 0.23 -18.27 0.30
C SER A 82 0.03 -17.58 -1.05
N ARG A 83 0.92 -16.66 -1.45
CA ARG A 83 0.93 -16.05 -2.79
C ARG A 83 1.12 -17.08 -3.89
N LYS A 84 2.08 -18.00 -3.73
CA LYS A 84 2.37 -19.07 -4.71
C LYS A 84 1.21 -20.05 -4.90
N VAL A 85 0.48 -20.39 -3.84
CA VAL A 85 -0.70 -21.28 -3.93
C VAL A 85 -2.01 -20.51 -4.16
N LYS A 86 -1.93 -19.20 -4.44
CA LYS A 86 -3.09 -18.32 -4.70
C LYS A 86 -4.11 -18.26 -3.56
N ALA A 87 -3.66 -18.49 -2.32
CA ALA A 87 -4.45 -18.27 -1.12
C ALA A 87 -4.45 -16.79 -0.68
N ILE A 88 -3.46 -16.00 -1.12
CA ILE A 88 -3.46 -14.53 -1.07
C ILE A 88 -3.42 -14.03 -2.51
N GLY A 89 -4.32 -13.10 -2.85
CA GLY A 89 -4.38 -12.50 -4.17
C GLY A 89 -3.15 -11.65 -4.50
N PRO A 90 -2.99 -11.22 -5.77
CA PRO A 90 -1.91 -10.32 -6.16
C PRO A 90 -1.87 -9.06 -5.31
N LEU A 91 -0.67 -8.68 -4.87
CA LEU A 91 -0.49 -7.38 -4.21
C LEU A 91 -0.92 -6.27 -5.18
N GLU A 92 -1.71 -5.33 -4.69
CA GLU A 92 -2.16 -4.18 -5.45
C GLU A 92 -1.41 -2.92 -5.00
N LEU A 93 -0.79 -2.23 -5.94
CA LEU A 93 -0.29 -0.88 -5.76
C LEU A 93 -1.33 0.12 -6.29
N ARG A 94 -1.85 0.98 -5.41
CA ARG A 94 -2.73 2.09 -5.76
C ARG A 94 -1.97 3.41 -5.63
N VAL A 95 -1.72 4.08 -6.74
CA VAL A 95 -1.11 5.42 -6.73
C VAL A 95 -2.22 6.44 -6.56
N VAL A 96 -2.11 7.26 -5.52
CA VAL A 96 -3.09 8.31 -5.21
C VAL A 96 -2.62 9.68 -5.70
N GLN A 97 -3.57 10.60 -5.90
CA GLN A 97 -3.30 11.97 -6.28
C GLN A 97 -2.46 12.70 -5.22
N ARG A 98 -1.66 13.67 -5.65
CA ARG A 98 -0.91 14.53 -4.73
C ARG A 98 -1.86 15.31 -3.81
N GLY A 99 -1.48 15.42 -2.54
CA GLY A 99 -2.28 16.00 -1.47
C GLY A 99 -3.27 15.04 -0.82
N THR A 100 -3.29 13.75 -1.19
CA THR A 100 -4.20 12.78 -0.57
C THR A 100 -3.87 12.57 0.90
N PHE A 101 -2.59 12.42 1.25
CA PHE A 101 -2.19 12.30 2.66
C PHE A 101 -2.37 13.60 3.44
N HIS A 102 -2.34 14.75 2.75
CA HIS A 102 -2.72 16.03 3.36
C HIS A 102 -4.22 16.06 3.74
N LYS A 103 -5.11 15.56 2.88
CA LYS A 103 -6.54 15.41 3.21
C LYS A 103 -6.77 14.48 4.41
N ILE A 104 -5.96 13.42 4.53
CA ILE A 104 -6.00 12.54 5.70
C ILE A 104 -5.59 13.32 6.96
N LEU A 105 -4.50 14.08 6.90
CA LEU A 105 -4.10 14.96 8.00
C LEU A 105 -5.23 15.93 8.37
N GLU A 106 -5.81 16.66 7.41
CA GLU A 106 -6.92 17.59 7.64
C GLU A 106 -8.12 16.90 8.32
N HIS A 107 -8.44 15.66 7.91
CA HIS A 107 -9.47 14.87 8.57
C HIS A 107 -9.17 14.65 10.05
N TYR A 108 -7.96 14.25 10.41
CA TYR A 108 -7.58 14.06 11.83
C TYR A 108 -7.53 15.37 12.61
N LEU A 109 -7.11 16.48 11.99
CA LEU A 109 -7.17 17.80 12.62
C LEU A 109 -8.61 18.23 12.91
N GLY A 110 -9.54 17.94 12.01
CA GLY A 110 -10.98 18.17 12.20
C GLY A 110 -11.58 17.36 13.37
N LEU A 111 -10.95 16.24 13.75
CA LEU A 111 -11.29 15.44 14.92
C LEU A 111 -10.60 15.91 16.22
N GLY A 112 -9.83 17.00 16.16
CA GLY A 112 -9.13 17.59 17.31
C GLY A 112 -7.73 17.04 17.56
N ALA A 113 -7.14 16.30 16.63
CA ALA A 113 -5.73 15.90 16.74
C ALA A 113 -4.81 17.11 16.63
N ALA A 114 -3.72 17.14 17.42
CA ALA A 114 -2.67 18.13 17.22
C ALA A 114 -1.80 17.76 16.01
N VAL A 115 -1.44 18.75 15.19
CA VAL A 115 -0.56 18.55 14.02
C VAL A 115 0.74 17.83 14.40
N SER A 116 1.33 18.19 15.54
CA SER A 116 2.59 17.61 16.04
C SER A 116 2.49 16.14 16.46
N GLN A 117 1.28 15.62 16.66
CA GLN A 117 1.03 14.25 17.09
C GLN A 117 0.56 13.36 15.94
N PHE A 118 0.18 13.95 14.81
CA PHE A 118 -0.29 13.17 13.68
C PHE A 118 0.86 12.41 13.02
N LYS A 119 0.66 11.11 12.89
CA LYS A 119 1.45 10.23 12.02
C LYS A 119 0.49 9.49 11.11
N THR A 120 0.81 9.44 9.83
CA THR A 120 0.10 8.61 8.87
C THR A 120 0.15 7.15 9.35
N PRO A 121 -1.01 6.49 9.54
CA PRO A 121 -1.03 5.07 9.89
C PRO A 121 -0.43 4.27 8.73
N ARG A 122 0.45 3.31 9.00
CA ARG A 122 1.05 2.46 7.96
C ARG A 122 0.13 1.31 7.52
N CYS A 123 -0.86 0.99 8.34
CA CYS A 123 -1.93 0.05 8.02
C CYS A 123 -3.27 0.65 8.45
N VAL A 124 -4.19 0.83 7.50
CA VAL A 124 -5.54 1.31 7.72
C VAL A 124 -6.45 0.09 7.91
N GLY A 125 -6.93 -0.08 9.14
CA GLY A 125 -7.89 -1.14 9.46
C GLY A 125 -9.22 -0.96 8.71
N ALA A 126 -9.91 -2.07 8.44
CA ALA A 126 -11.18 -2.09 7.70
C ALA A 126 -12.31 -1.26 8.35
N THR A 127 -12.19 -0.92 9.64
CA THR A 127 -13.17 -0.09 10.35
C THR A 127 -12.93 1.41 10.16
N ASN A 128 -11.79 1.84 9.61
CA ASN A 128 -11.48 3.25 9.38
C ASN A 128 -12.01 3.73 8.02
N ASN A 129 -13.34 3.74 7.90
CA ASN A 129 -14.05 4.01 6.66
C ASN A 129 -13.70 5.36 6.04
N MET A 130 -13.52 6.40 6.84
CA MET A 130 -13.27 7.75 6.33
C MET A 130 -11.89 7.87 5.66
N VAL A 131 -10.85 7.30 6.26
CA VAL A 131 -9.51 7.27 5.66
C VAL A 131 -9.51 6.40 4.39
N LEU A 132 -10.16 5.24 4.41
CA LEU A 132 -10.30 4.40 3.21
C LEU A 132 -11.07 5.12 2.09
N GLN A 133 -12.13 5.87 2.42
CA GLN A 133 -12.85 6.68 1.44
C GLN A 133 -11.96 7.77 0.84
N ILE A 134 -11.18 8.50 1.65
CA ILE A 134 -10.22 9.49 1.14
C ILE A 134 -9.22 8.82 0.20
N LEU A 135 -8.64 7.68 0.59
CA LEU A 135 -7.68 6.95 -0.25
C LEU A 135 -8.32 6.49 -1.57
N CYS A 136 -9.41 5.73 -1.50
CA CYS A 136 -10.08 5.15 -2.67
C CYS A 136 -10.60 6.21 -3.65
N ASN A 137 -11.15 7.33 -3.15
CA ASN A 137 -11.65 8.41 -4.01
C ASN A 137 -10.55 9.20 -4.72
N ASN A 138 -9.30 9.09 -4.26
CA ASN A 138 -8.16 9.80 -4.83
C ASN A 138 -7.18 8.87 -5.56
N VAL A 139 -7.55 7.61 -5.81
CA VAL A 139 -6.74 6.71 -6.63
C VAL A 139 -6.70 7.21 -8.07
N ALA A 140 -5.49 7.38 -8.60
CA ALA A 140 -5.24 7.76 -9.98
C ALA A 140 -4.91 6.55 -10.86
N GLN A 141 -4.15 5.58 -10.33
CA GLN A 141 -3.73 4.38 -11.05
C GLN A 141 -3.68 3.17 -10.12
N CYS A 142 -3.96 1.98 -10.65
CA CYS A 142 -3.90 0.70 -9.96
C CYS A 142 -3.03 -0.29 -10.74
N TYR A 143 -2.21 -1.04 -10.03
CA TYR A 143 -1.36 -2.10 -10.59
C TYR A 143 -1.47 -3.34 -9.71
N PHE A 144 -1.62 -4.50 -10.32
CA PHE A 144 -1.58 -5.78 -9.61
C PHE A 144 -0.26 -6.47 -9.92
N SER A 145 0.36 -7.06 -8.90
CA SER A 145 1.65 -7.73 -9.09
C SER A 145 1.52 -9.00 -9.93
N THR A 146 2.48 -9.18 -10.84
CA THR A 146 2.65 -10.39 -11.64
C THR A 146 3.80 -11.27 -11.14
N ALA A 147 4.37 -10.96 -9.97
CA ALA A 147 5.61 -11.59 -9.49
C ALA A 147 5.49 -13.09 -9.18
N PHE A 148 4.29 -13.57 -8.83
CA PHE A 148 4.04 -14.96 -8.42
C PHE A 148 3.12 -15.76 -9.37
N GLY A 149 2.73 -15.20 -10.52
CA GLY A 149 2.03 -15.91 -11.61
C GLY A 149 0.50 -15.97 -11.53
#